data_AF-B3EEC2-F1
#
_entry.id   AF-B3EEC2-F1
#
_cell.length_a   1.000
_cell.length_b   1.000
_cell.length_c   1.000
_cell.angle_alpha   90.00
_cell.angle_beta   90.00
_cell.angle_gamma   90.00
#
_symmetry.space_group_name_H-M   'P 1'
#
loop_
_entity.id
_entity.type
_entity.pdbx_description
1 polymer ?
#
loop_
_entity_poly.entity_id
_entity_poly.type
_entity_poly.pdbx_seq_one_letter_code
_entity_poly.pdbx_strand_id
1 'polypeptide(L)'
;MGKTVRDESAASAYWAAVNTFCALRDVHVVADAPVGCYNLVGVAVMDYTDAIPYLENFTPTSLTEKEISSSGSAETVRDTLAKLADSDKQLILVSSAESEMIGSDHERMLKMQFPGVRFFPSDSLGQNEWQGRDRALRWLFDQFDDKKPAVIEKGTVSIIGPTYGCFNSPSDLAEVKRLISGTGARIRHIYPFESDLRDISDLKNSEVIVVMYREFGSDLATVLGRPVLYAPFGIEETRRFILEIGRLTGNEDPAAIFLQEEKRSILKPVWDLWRGPQAEWFPTVRFGVTAGKSYALGLETFLSKEMGMQCLFSHDTTETDNTLLRDEIMAKQPQFLFGRMADKIYLAELEAKTRFIPAGFPGPIVRRALGTPFMGHSGAVWLLQEIVNSLYDMLFNFLPIQKRTGETEEPSIKMDWSSEAESLLNEMVKKAPFISQISFGRELKKKAENLARKTGEKSVTVELLRKMS
;
A
#
# COMPACT_ATOMS: atom_id res chain seq x y z
N MET A 1 19.71 -4.69 -27.04
CA MET A 1 19.71 -3.42 -26.27
C MET A 1 19.73 -3.79 -24.80
N GLY A 2 20.62 -3.20 -24.00
CA GLY A 2 20.62 -3.43 -22.56
C GLY A 2 19.35 -2.85 -21.94
N LYS A 3 18.73 -3.58 -21.00
CA LYS A 3 17.60 -3.08 -20.22
C LYS A 3 18.14 -2.04 -19.23
N THR A 4 17.77 -0.77 -19.40
CA THR A 4 18.10 0.27 -18.41
C THR A 4 17.13 0.12 -17.25
N VAL A 5 17.66 -0.22 -16.07
CA VAL A 5 16.90 -0.18 -14.82
C VAL A 5 16.94 1.25 -14.30
N ARG A 6 15.78 1.90 -14.20
CA ARG A 6 15.66 3.28 -13.71
C ARG A 6 15.52 3.34 -12.20
N ASP A 7 14.68 2.47 -11.66
CA ASP A 7 14.40 2.31 -10.24
C ASP A 7 13.83 0.92 -10.00
N GLU A 8 14.01 0.43 -8.78
CA GLU A 8 13.59 -0.90 -8.34
C GLU A 8 12.40 -0.81 -7.39
N SER A 9 11.47 -1.75 -7.58
CA SER A 9 10.17 -1.74 -6.91
C SER A 9 10.15 -2.50 -5.59
N ALA A 10 11.12 -3.39 -5.37
CA ALA A 10 11.19 -4.28 -4.22
C ALA A 10 12.61 -4.27 -3.64
N ALA A 11 12.72 -4.49 -2.33
CA ALA A 11 14.01 -4.76 -1.71
C ALA A 11 14.51 -6.18 -2.03
N SER A 12 15.67 -6.56 -1.50
CA SER A 12 16.19 -7.92 -1.60
C SER A 12 15.59 -8.85 -0.54
N ALA A 13 15.72 -10.16 -0.76
CA ALA A 13 15.30 -11.18 0.20
C ALA A 13 16.03 -11.12 1.56
N TYR A 14 17.21 -10.50 1.64
CA TYR A 14 17.87 -10.18 2.92
C TYR A 14 17.00 -9.28 3.79
N TRP A 15 16.51 -8.16 3.24
CA TRP A 15 15.64 -7.24 4.00
C TRP A 15 14.30 -7.86 4.32
N ALA A 16 13.77 -8.68 3.42
CA ALA A 16 12.58 -9.47 3.69
C ALA A 16 12.75 -10.36 4.93
N ALA A 17 13.87 -11.08 5.04
CA ALA A 17 14.16 -11.93 6.18
C ALA A 17 14.30 -11.13 7.47
N VAL A 18 15.08 -10.04 7.47
CA VAL A 18 15.24 -9.17 8.65
C VAL A 18 13.90 -8.61 9.11
N ASN A 19 13.10 -8.03 8.20
CA ASN A 19 11.80 -7.45 8.51
C ASN A 19 10.75 -8.47 8.98
N THR A 20 10.93 -9.74 8.60
CA THR A 20 10.07 -10.86 9.02
C THR A 20 10.49 -11.38 10.39
N PHE A 21 11.77 -11.65 10.59
CA PHE A 21 12.30 -12.25 11.82
C PHE A 21 12.33 -11.26 12.98
N CYS A 22 12.72 -10.00 12.75
CA CYS A 22 12.73 -8.99 13.80
C CYS A 22 11.33 -8.62 14.30
N ALA A 23 10.26 -9.00 13.60
CA ALA A 23 8.88 -8.82 14.06
C ALA A 23 8.51 -9.75 15.23
N LEU A 24 9.25 -10.85 15.43
CA LEU A 24 9.09 -11.76 16.57
C LEU A 24 9.77 -11.18 17.81
N ARG A 25 9.12 -11.30 18.97
CA ARG A 25 9.59 -10.65 20.21
C ARG A 25 10.78 -11.36 20.85
N ASP A 26 10.84 -12.68 20.69
CA ASP A 26 11.82 -13.60 21.28
C ASP A 26 12.93 -14.04 20.31
N VAL A 27 13.07 -13.35 19.18
CA VAL A 27 14.13 -13.58 18.19
C VAL A 27 15.10 -12.41 18.16
N HIS A 28 16.38 -12.72 18.01
CA HIS A 28 17.43 -11.75 17.72
C HIS A 28 18.13 -12.14 16.41
N VAL A 29 18.14 -11.22 15.45
CA VAL A 29 18.76 -11.45 14.15
C VAL A 29 20.21 -10.99 14.19
N VAL A 30 21.11 -11.88 13.81
CA VAL A 30 22.52 -11.56 13.55
C VAL A 30 22.70 -11.50 12.03
N ALA A 31 23.05 -10.34 11.50
CA ALA A 31 23.31 -10.19 10.08
C ALA A 31 24.79 -10.38 9.79
N ASP A 32 25.12 -11.41 9.00
CA ASP A 32 26.44 -11.47 8.37
C ASP A 32 26.48 -10.48 7.21
N ALA A 33 26.91 -9.25 7.49
CA ALA A 33 26.79 -8.13 6.58
C ALA A 33 27.92 -7.11 6.78
N PRO A 34 28.38 -6.46 5.70
CA PRO A 34 29.42 -5.44 5.78
C PRO A 34 28.93 -4.15 6.43
N VAL A 35 29.90 -3.31 6.82
CA VAL A 35 29.62 -1.94 7.28
C VAL A 35 28.75 -1.22 6.24
N GLY A 36 27.64 -0.65 6.69
CA GLY A 36 26.68 0.07 5.83
C GLY A 36 25.42 -0.73 5.51
N CYS A 37 25.52 -2.05 5.29
CA CYS A 37 24.36 -2.89 4.92
C CYS A 37 23.31 -3.00 6.02
N TYR A 38 23.63 -2.68 7.27
CA TYR A 38 22.67 -2.57 8.37
C TYR A 38 22.29 -1.14 8.70
N ASN A 39 23.12 -0.17 8.33
CA ASN A 39 22.78 1.25 8.44
C ASN A 39 21.72 1.64 7.42
N LEU A 40 21.53 0.85 6.35
CA LEU A 40 20.40 1.01 5.44
C LEU A 40 19.06 0.98 6.21
N VAL A 41 18.92 0.18 7.27
CA VAL A 41 18.31 0.61 8.57
C VAL A 41 17.42 1.83 8.51
N GLY A 42 17.71 2.90 9.23
CA GLY A 42 18.92 3.61 9.60
C GLY A 42 19.01 4.85 8.70
N VAL A 43 19.13 4.63 7.38
CA VAL A 43 19.26 5.70 6.36
C VAL A 43 18.41 5.48 5.11
N ALA A 44 17.74 4.32 4.95
CA ALA A 44 16.82 4.07 3.84
C ALA A 44 15.49 4.78 4.09
N VAL A 45 14.77 5.06 3.00
CA VAL A 45 13.50 5.80 3.01
C VAL A 45 12.48 5.23 3.99
N MET A 46 12.51 3.92 4.25
CA MET A 46 11.62 3.25 5.22
C MET A 46 11.88 3.62 6.69
N ASP A 47 13.04 4.19 7.04
CA ASP A 47 13.30 4.66 8.42
C ASP A 47 13.04 6.15 8.63
N TYR A 48 12.89 6.93 7.55
CA TYR A 48 12.20 8.21 7.63
C TYR A 48 10.68 8.05 7.80
N THR A 49 10.22 6.80 7.85
CA THR A 49 8.84 6.44 8.14
C THR A 49 8.75 5.78 9.48
N ASP A 50 7.54 5.74 10.01
CA ASP A 50 7.21 4.86 11.12
C ASP A 50 6.84 3.45 10.62
N ALA A 51 7.26 3.00 9.44
CA ALA A 51 6.97 1.63 8.98
C ALA A 51 7.88 0.58 9.62
N ILE A 52 9.09 0.97 10.01
CA ILE A 52 10.08 0.12 10.67
C ILE A 52 10.43 0.76 12.02
N PRO A 53 10.32 0.06 13.16
CA PRO A 53 10.76 0.60 14.44
C PRO A 53 12.28 0.52 14.53
N TYR A 54 12.86 1.18 15.53
CA TYR A 54 14.23 0.89 15.88
C TYR A 54 14.37 -0.60 16.24
N LEU A 55 15.17 -1.33 15.46
CA LEU A 55 15.31 -2.78 15.59
C LEU A 55 16.34 -3.10 16.69
N GLU A 56 15.90 -3.12 17.95
CA GLU A 56 16.75 -3.49 19.09
C GLU A 56 17.28 -4.93 19.03
N ASN A 57 16.57 -5.80 18.30
CA ASN A 57 16.88 -7.22 18.15
C ASN A 57 17.62 -7.53 16.85
N PHE A 58 18.46 -6.61 16.37
CA PHE A 58 19.23 -6.74 15.14
C PHE A 58 20.70 -6.35 15.37
N THR A 59 21.64 -7.26 15.09
CA THR A 59 23.08 -7.00 15.26
C THR A 59 23.87 -7.43 14.03
N PRO A 60 24.57 -6.50 13.36
CA PRO A 60 25.42 -6.83 12.21
C PRO A 60 26.81 -7.31 12.64
N THR A 61 27.45 -8.12 11.80
CA THR A 61 28.88 -8.47 11.95
C THR A 61 29.81 -7.32 11.57
N SER A 62 29.34 -6.35 10.77
CA SER A 62 30.12 -5.19 10.34
C SER A 62 31.41 -5.57 9.59
N LEU A 63 31.28 -6.47 8.59
CA LEU A 63 32.42 -6.91 7.78
C LEU A 63 33.12 -5.73 7.10
N THR A 64 34.45 -5.82 6.99
CA THR A 64 35.31 -4.83 6.34
C THR A 64 35.96 -5.42 5.09
N GLU A 65 36.80 -4.63 4.41
CA GLU A 65 37.59 -5.10 3.27
C GLU A 65 38.42 -6.35 3.58
N LYS A 66 38.89 -6.51 4.82
CA LYS A 66 39.69 -7.66 5.25
C LYS A 66 38.91 -8.97 5.10
N GLU A 67 37.70 -9.03 5.63
CA GLU A 67 36.84 -10.22 5.59
C GLU A 67 36.41 -10.54 4.15
N ILE A 68 36.11 -9.51 3.36
CA ILE A 68 35.70 -9.65 1.96
C ILE A 68 36.84 -10.18 1.08
N SER A 69 38.08 -9.72 1.32
CA SER A 69 39.23 -10.02 0.45
C SER A 69 40.03 -11.26 0.84
N SER A 70 40.08 -11.63 2.13
CA SER A 70 41.12 -12.55 2.60
C SER A 70 40.70 -13.50 3.73
N SER A 71 40.09 -13.01 4.81
CA SER A 71 39.88 -13.84 6.01
C SER A 71 38.54 -14.59 6.03
N GLY A 72 37.60 -14.23 5.16
CA GLY A 72 36.21 -14.67 5.25
C GLY A 72 35.48 -14.04 6.44
N SER A 73 34.18 -14.34 6.60
CA SER A 73 33.32 -13.73 7.62
C SER A 73 33.16 -14.59 8.89
N ALA A 74 33.57 -15.85 8.85
CA ALA A 74 33.30 -16.81 9.92
C ALA A 74 33.87 -16.39 11.29
N GLU A 75 35.03 -15.74 11.36
CA GLU A 75 35.61 -15.26 12.62
C GLU A 75 34.77 -14.14 13.23
N THR A 76 34.44 -13.13 12.44
CA THR A 76 33.60 -12.01 12.88
C THR A 76 32.21 -12.47 13.31
N VAL A 77 31.62 -13.45 12.62
CA VAL A 77 30.36 -14.08 13.04
C VAL A 77 30.50 -14.72 14.42
N ARG A 78 31.57 -15.50 14.67
CA ARG A 78 31.79 -16.14 15.98
C ARG A 78 31.91 -15.09 17.09
N ASP A 79 32.67 -14.02 16.85
CA ASP A 79 32.87 -12.96 17.82
C ASP A 79 31.57 -12.24 18.16
N THR A 80 30.73 -11.98 17.16
CA THR A 80 29.41 -11.37 17.37
C THR A 80 28.47 -12.30 18.12
N LEU A 81 28.42 -13.59 17.77
CA LEU A 81 27.62 -14.58 18.50
C LEU A 81 28.08 -14.76 19.95
N ALA A 82 29.39 -14.74 20.20
CA ALA A 82 29.95 -14.82 21.54
C ALA A 82 29.54 -13.62 22.42
N LYS A 83 29.45 -12.41 21.84
CA LYS A 83 28.94 -11.22 22.54
C LYS A 83 27.46 -11.28 22.87
N LEU A 84 26.70 -12.08 22.11
CA LEU A 84 25.26 -12.30 22.30
C LEU A 84 24.95 -13.61 23.03
N ALA A 85 25.97 -14.30 23.57
CA ALA A 85 25.80 -15.62 24.19
C ALA A 85 24.87 -15.60 25.41
N ASP A 86 24.78 -14.47 26.10
CA ASP A 86 23.90 -14.27 27.27
C ASP A 86 22.49 -13.78 26.88
N SER A 87 22.16 -13.69 25.58
CA SER A 87 20.83 -13.31 25.13
C SER A 87 19.80 -14.39 25.51
N ASP A 88 18.65 -13.97 26.02
CA ASP A 88 17.49 -14.81 26.28
C ASP A 88 16.67 -15.12 25.00
N LYS A 89 17.05 -14.52 23.87
CA LYS A 89 16.37 -14.66 22.57
C LYS A 89 17.00 -15.76 21.74
N GLN A 90 16.19 -16.36 20.87
CA GLN A 90 16.68 -17.24 19.83
C GLN A 90 17.47 -16.43 18.79
N LEU A 91 18.75 -16.76 18.65
CA LEU A 91 19.60 -16.14 17.64
C LEU A 91 19.37 -16.78 16.26
N ILE A 92 19.18 -15.94 15.25
CA ILE A 92 19.08 -16.35 13.85
C ILE A 92 20.14 -15.58 13.04
N LEU A 93 21.11 -16.31 12.49
CA LEU A 93 22.11 -15.78 11.57
C LEU A 93 21.50 -15.67 10.17
N VAL A 94 21.59 -14.49 9.55
CA VAL A 94 21.10 -14.20 8.20
C VAL A 94 22.26 -13.70 7.35
N SER A 95 22.43 -14.25 6.15
CA SER A 95 23.45 -13.81 5.19
C SER A 95 22.99 -12.59 4.37
N SER A 96 23.83 -11.57 4.18
CA SER A 96 23.64 -10.55 3.14
C SER A 96 24.16 -11.03 1.77
N ALA A 97 23.85 -10.30 0.70
CA ALA A 97 24.38 -10.55 -0.64
C ALA A 97 25.92 -10.66 -0.66
N GLU A 98 26.60 -9.78 0.06
CA GLU A 98 28.06 -9.77 0.12
C GLU A 98 28.61 -10.99 0.88
N SER A 99 27.98 -11.37 2.01
CA SER A 99 28.39 -12.55 2.74
C SER A 99 28.20 -13.86 1.95
N GLU A 100 27.17 -13.92 1.12
CA GLU A 100 26.91 -15.06 0.22
C GLU A 100 28.00 -15.16 -0.85
N MET A 101 28.53 -14.03 -1.33
CA MET A 101 29.68 -13.99 -2.24
C MET A 101 30.99 -14.39 -1.58
N ILE A 102 31.18 -14.10 -0.28
CA ILE A 102 32.33 -14.57 0.50
C ILE A 102 32.28 -16.10 0.67
N GLY A 103 31.09 -16.67 0.85
CA GLY A 103 30.88 -18.13 0.83
C GLY A 103 31.42 -18.86 2.06
N SER A 104 31.37 -18.24 3.25
CA SER A 104 31.74 -18.92 4.50
C SER A 104 30.74 -20.04 4.86
N ASP A 105 31.24 -21.21 5.28
CA ASP A 105 30.42 -22.37 5.67
C ASP A 105 29.83 -22.18 7.09
N HIS A 106 28.80 -21.33 7.17
CA HIS A 106 28.12 -21.01 8.42
C HIS A 106 27.36 -22.19 9.00
N GLU A 107 26.75 -23.04 8.17
CA GLU A 107 26.02 -24.22 8.65
C GLU A 107 26.92 -25.15 9.48
N ARG A 108 28.10 -25.48 8.93
CA ARG A 108 29.06 -26.33 9.65
C ARG A 108 29.60 -25.63 10.89
N MET A 109 29.92 -24.34 10.80
CA MET A 109 30.45 -23.56 11.92
C MET A 109 29.46 -23.53 13.09
N LEU A 110 28.19 -23.18 12.83
CA LEU A 110 27.15 -23.14 13.85
C LEU A 110 26.89 -24.51 14.45
N LYS A 111 26.82 -25.57 13.63
CA LYS A 111 26.61 -26.93 14.14
C LYS A 111 27.69 -27.37 15.13
N MET A 112 28.94 -26.96 14.92
CA MET A 112 30.06 -27.34 15.78
C MET A 112 30.20 -26.47 17.04
N GLN A 113 29.88 -25.18 16.95
CA GLN A 113 30.24 -24.20 17.99
C GLN A 113 29.04 -23.50 18.63
N PHE A 114 27.93 -23.36 17.89
CA PHE A 114 26.72 -22.64 18.31
C PHE A 114 25.44 -23.41 17.93
N PRO A 115 25.23 -24.64 18.42
CA PRO A 115 24.15 -25.52 17.95
C PRO A 115 22.73 -24.98 18.24
N GLY A 116 22.61 -23.99 19.14
CA GLY A 116 21.36 -23.29 19.42
C GLY A 116 21.00 -22.24 18.36
N VAL A 117 21.95 -21.75 17.57
CA VAL A 117 21.72 -20.70 16.57
C VAL A 117 21.17 -21.34 15.28
N ARG A 118 20.22 -20.68 14.63
CA ARG A 118 19.71 -21.09 13.31
C ARG A 118 20.32 -20.23 12.22
N PHE A 119 20.48 -20.79 11.02
CA PHE A 119 20.99 -20.06 9.86
C PHE A 119 19.94 -20.00 8.76
N PHE A 120 19.71 -18.79 8.25
CA PHE A 120 18.86 -18.53 7.09
C PHE A 120 19.72 -17.92 5.97
N PRO A 121 20.05 -18.69 4.91
CA PRO A 121 20.66 -18.13 3.72
C PRO A 121 19.63 -17.27 2.98
N SER A 122 19.84 -15.95 2.89
CA SER A 122 18.82 -15.03 2.41
C SER A 122 18.59 -15.03 0.91
N ASP A 123 19.48 -15.63 0.12
CA ASP A 123 19.40 -15.65 -1.35
C ASP A 123 19.19 -14.24 -1.91
N SER A 124 19.96 -13.29 -1.38
CA SER A 124 19.69 -11.86 -1.54
C SER A 124 19.82 -11.37 -2.98
N LEU A 125 20.59 -12.08 -3.82
CA LEU A 125 20.76 -11.76 -5.24
C LEU A 125 19.81 -12.56 -6.13
N GLY A 126 19.29 -13.69 -5.65
CA GLY A 126 18.39 -14.57 -6.40
C GLY A 126 16.90 -14.24 -6.23
N GLN A 127 16.52 -13.63 -5.11
CA GLN A 127 15.13 -13.40 -4.74
C GLN A 127 14.83 -11.94 -4.37
N ASN A 128 13.64 -11.49 -4.77
CA ASN A 128 13.10 -10.21 -4.35
C ASN A 128 12.49 -10.27 -2.93
N GLU A 129 12.04 -9.12 -2.44
CA GLU A 129 11.44 -8.98 -1.12
C GLU A 129 10.27 -9.92 -0.86
N TRP A 130 9.32 -10.05 -1.79
CA TRP A 130 8.10 -10.85 -1.56
C TRP A 130 8.40 -12.34 -1.54
N GLN A 131 9.27 -12.81 -2.45
CA GLN A 131 9.77 -14.18 -2.44
C GLN A 131 10.53 -14.48 -1.14
N GLY A 132 11.38 -13.54 -0.71
CA GLY A 132 12.10 -13.63 0.55
C GLY A 132 11.18 -13.70 1.77
N ARG A 133 10.10 -12.91 1.81
CA ARG A 133 9.12 -12.92 2.91
C ARG A 133 8.39 -14.24 2.97
N ASP A 134 7.89 -14.75 1.83
CA ASP A 134 7.17 -16.03 1.81
C ASP A 134 8.08 -17.19 2.26
N ARG A 135 9.33 -17.22 1.78
CA ARG A 135 10.33 -18.20 2.18
C ARG A 135 10.71 -18.08 3.66
N ALA A 136 10.85 -16.87 4.18
CA ALA A 136 11.17 -16.63 5.59
C ALA A 136 10.05 -17.14 6.51
N LEU A 137 8.79 -16.84 6.18
CA LEU A 137 7.62 -17.32 6.92
C LEU A 137 7.54 -18.85 6.94
N ARG A 138 7.75 -19.47 5.77
CA ARG A 138 7.75 -20.93 5.62
C ARG A 138 8.90 -21.57 6.38
N TRP A 139 10.11 -21.01 6.26
CA TRP A 139 11.30 -21.51 6.91
C TRP A 139 11.16 -21.49 8.44
N LEU A 140 10.67 -20.39 9.01
CA LEU A 140 10.39 -20.30 10.44
C LEU A 140 9.46 -21.42 10.91
N PHE A 141 8.38 -21.67 10.17
CA PHE A 141 7.49 -22.79 10.48
C PHE A 141 8.21 -24.14 10.39
N ASP A 142 8.98 -24.39 9.33
CA ASP A 142 9.69 -25.66 9.18
C ASP A 142 10.70 -25.91 10.32
N GLN A 143 11.40 -24.84 10.76
CA GLN A 143 12.41 -24.89 11.83
C GLN A 143 11.83 -25.03 13.23
N PHE A 144 10.68 -24.39 13.52
CA PHE A 144 10.15 -24.25 14.88
C PHE A 144 8.82 -24.98 15.12
N ASP A 145 8.27 -25.65 14.10
CA ASP A 145 7.12 -26.55 14.27
C ASP A 145 7.47 -27.78 15.14
N ASP A 146 6.61 -28.09 16.10
CA ASP A 146 6.80 -29.17 17.07
C ASP A 146 6.52 -30.57 16.49
N LYS A 147 6.20 -30.65 15.19
CA LYS A 147 5.91 -31.86 14.41
C LYS A 147 4.73 -32.69 14.92
N LYS A 148 3.97 -32.20 15.91
CA LYS A 148 2.76 -32.88 16.37
C LYS A 148 1.62 -32.70 15.35
N PRO A 149 0.70 -33.66 15.26
CA PRO A 149 -0.52 -33.48 14.47
C PRO A 149 -1.30 -32.24 14.93
N ALA A 150 -1.93 -31.55 13.98
CA ALA A 150 -2.78 -30.41 14.28
C ALA A 150 -4.04 -30.85 15.07
N VAL A 151 -4.35 -30.11 16.14
CA VAL A 151 -5.60 -30.24 16.90
C VAL A 151 -6.37 -28.94 16.70
N ILE A 152 -7.30 -28.95 15.74
CA ILE A 152 -8.00 -27.74 15.31
C ILE A 152 -8.93 -27.24 16.41
N GLU A 153 -8.74 -25.99 16.82
CA GLU A 153 -9.64 -25.31 17.74
C GLU A 153 -10.71 -24.56 16.96
N LYS A 154 -11.97 -24.95 17.17
CA LYS A 154 -13.13 -24.34 16.52
C LYS A 154 -13.29 -22.87 16.91
N GLY A 155 -13.84 -22.08 15.99
CA GLY A 155 -14.08 -20.66 16.18
C GLY A 155 -12.83 -19.80 16.06
N THR A 156 -11.67 -20.37 15.68
CA THR A 156 -10.39 -19.65 15.71
C THR A 156 -9.85 -19.29 14.33
N VAL A 157 -9.26 -18.09 14.24
CA VAL A 157 -8.66 -17.55 13.03
C VAL A 157 -7.25 -17.10 13.33
N SER A 158 -6.28 -17.47 12.50
CA SER A 158 -4.94 -16.88 12.54
C SER A 158 -4.69 -16.00 11.32
N ILE A 159 -3.97 -14.90 11.53
CA ILE A 159 -3.58 -13.96 10.48
C ILE A 159 -2.12 -14.22 10.11
N ILE A 160 -1.81 -14.32 8.82
CA ILE A 160 -0.46 -14.45 8.27
C ILE A 160 -0.14 -13.26 7.39
N GLY A 161 1.08 -12.72 7.49
CA GLY A 161 1.64 -11.74 6.56
C GLY A 161 2.13 -10.43 7.18
N PRO A 162 1.48 -9.83 8.20
CA PRO A 162 1.96 -8.60 8.82
C PRO A 162 3.42 -8.72 9.24
N THR A 163 4.26 -7.83 8.72
CA THR A 163 5.70 -7.79 8.95
C THR A 163 6.15 -6.32 8.88
N TYR A 164 7.37 -6.01 9.32
CA TYR A 164 7.88 -4.64 9.18
C TYR A 164 8.08 -4.28 7.71
N GLY A 165 7.96 -2.99 7.37
CA GLY A 165 8.10 -2.51 5.99
C GLY A 165 6.92 -2.83 5.06
N CYS A 166 5.82 -3.41 5.56
CA CYS A 166 4.57 -3.49 4.81
C CYS A 166 3.82 -2.16 4.87
N PHE A 167 3.39 -1.64 3.72
CA PHE A 167 2.68 -0.37 3.63
C PHE A 167 1.38 -0.37 4.45
N ASN A 168 1.21 0.66 5.31
CA ASN A 168 0.00 0.91 6.11
C ASN A 168 -0.47 -0.28 6.99
N SER A 169 0.41 -1.26 7.22
CA SER A 169 0.12 -2.49 7.97
C SER A 169 -0.53 -2.28 9.33
N PRO A 170 -0.13 -1.28 10.17
CA PRO A 170 -0.78 -1.07 11.47
C PRO A 170 -2.29 -0.79 11.37
N SER A 171 -2.70 0.10 10.46
CA SER A 171 -4.10 0.45 10.25
C SER A 171 -4.89 -0.72 9.65
N ASP A 172 -4.34 -1.38 8.63
CA ASP A 172 -4.98 -2.52 7.99
C ASP A 172 -5.16 -3.69 8.95
N LEU A 173 -4.12 -4.02 9.71
CA LEU A 173 -4.17 -5.11 10.69
C LEU A 173 -5.21 -4.82 11.78
N ALA A 174 -5.28 -3.58 12.27
CA ALA A 174 -6.31 -3.20 13.25
C ALA A 174 -7.73 -3.40 12.71
N GLU A 175 -7.98 -3.03 11.46
CA GLU A 175 -9.28 -3.25 10.81
C GLU A 175 -9.56 -4.73 10.57
N VAL A 176 -8.60 -5.52 10.07
CA VAL A 176 -8.77 -6.96 9.87
C VAL A 176 -9.05 -7.67 11.21
N LYS A 177 -8.33 -7.31 12.28
CA LYS A 177 -8.58 -7.83 13.64
C LYS A 177 -10.01 -7.50 14.11
N ARG A 178 -10.47 -6.26 13.87
CA ARG A 178 -11.81 -5.80 14.22
C ARG A 178 -12.89 -6.58 13.46
N LEU A 179 -12.70 -6.78 12.15
CA LEU A 179 -13.64 -7.53 11.32
C LEU A 179 -13.76 -8.98 11.76
N ILE A 180 -12.64 -9.67 11.98
CA ILE A 180 -12.64 -11.06 12.45
C ILE A 180 -13.33 -11.15 13.82
N SER A 181 -12.94 -10.31 14.78
CA SER A 181 -13.53 -10.34 16.13
C SER A 181 -15.02 -10.00 16.12
N GLY A 182 -15.43 -9.07 15.25
CA GLY A 182 -16.84 -8.70 15.07
C GLY A 182 -17.71 -9.85 14.57
N THR A 183 -17.14 -10.82 13.84
CA THR A 183 -17.87 -12.03 13.43
C THR A 183 -18.16 -13.00 14.58
N GLY A 184 -17.62 -12.78 15.78
CA GLY A 184 -17.65 -13.73 16.88
C GLY A 184 -16.49 -14.73 16.88
N ALA A 185 -15.69 -14.78 15.82
CA ALA A 185 -14.49 -15.60 15.77
C ALA A 185 -13.36 -15.03 16.66
N ARG A 186 -12.55 -15.93 17.22
CA ARG A 186 -11.40 -15.58 18.07
C ARG A 186 -10.11 -15.57 17.27
N ILE A 187 -9.37 -14.46 17.35
CA ILE A 187 -8.01 -14.41 16.81
C ILE A 187 -7.11 -15.26 17.68
N ARG A 188 -6.48 -16.26 17.06
CA ARG A 188 -5.54 -17.16 17.74
C ARG A 188 -4.13 -16.57 17.68
N HIS A 189 -3.63 -16.35 16.47
CA HIS A 189 -2.30 -15.80 16.22
C HIS A 189 -2.33 -14.72 15.15
N ILE A 190 -1.36 -13.82 15.23
CA ILE A 190 -1.01 -12.90 14.16
C ILE A 190 0.46 -13.21 13.90
N TYR A 191 0.80 -13.64 12.70
CA TYR A 191 2.10 -14.21 12.41
C TYR A 191 2.76 -13.52 11.23
N PRO A 192 4.04 -13.11 11.36
CA PRO A 192 4.92 -13.20 12.54
C PRO A 192 4.72 -12.04 13.53
N PHE A 193 3.92 -11.04 13.17
CA PHE A 193 3.70 -9.85 13.99
C PHE A 193 2.89 -10.13 15.25
N GLU A 194 3.31 -9.69 16.43
CA GLU A 194 2.67 -10.08 17.71
C GLU A 194 2.83 -11.57 18.07
N SER A 195 3.77 -12.31 17.45
CA SER A 195 4.10 -13.70 17.79
C SER A 195 5.46 -13.86 18.50
N ASP A 196 5.58 -14.97 19.22
CA ASP A 196 6.82 -15.59 19.67
C ASP A 196 7.10 -16.89 18.86
N LEU A 197 8.28 -17.48 18.99
CA LEU A 197 8.61 -18.76 18.33
C LEU A 197 7.67 -19.91 18.71
N ARG A 198 7.16 -19.89 19.94
CA ARG A 198 6.23 -20.92 20.44
C ARG A 198 4.88 -20.89 19.71
N ASP A 199 4.48 -19.72 19.23
CA ASP A 199 3.20 -19.51 18.55
C ASP A 199 3.24 -20.08 17.12
N ILE A 200 4.43 -20.16 16.53
CA ILE A 200 4.66 -20.63 15.15
C ILE A 200 4.10 -22.05 14.95
N SER A 201 4.46 -22.96 15.85
CA SER A 201 3.97 -24.34 15.78
C SER A 201 2.45 -24.41 16.02
N ASP A 202 1.88 -23.48 16.77
CA ASP A 202 0.48 -23.48 17.15
C ASP A 202 -0.44 -22.91 16.06
N LEU A 203 0.11 -22.28 15.01
CA LEU A 203 -0.63 -21.82 13.83
C LEU A 203 -1.50 -22.90 13.19
N LYS A 204 -0.98 -24.14 13.13
CA LYS A 204 -1.67 -25.30 12.54
C LYS A 204 -2.97 -25.69 13.25
N ASN A 205 -3.14 -25.24 14.50
CA ASN A 205 -4.31 -25.50 15.32
C ASN A 205 -5.47 -24.51 15.06
N SER A 206 -5.28 -23.56 14.14
CA SER A 206 -6.34 -22.61 13.74
C SER A 206 -7.36 -23.27 12.83
N GLU A 207 -8.64 -22.90 12.96
CA GLU A 207 -9.68 -23.38 12.06
C GLU A 207 -9.61 -22.72 10.67
N VAL A 208 -9.34 -21.41 10.65
CA VAL A 208 -9.23 -20.61 9.41
C VAL A 208 -7.93 -19.81 9.41
N ILE A 209 -7.36 -19.60 8.23
CA ILE A 209 -6.20 -18.73 8.02
C ILE A 209 -6.62 -17.52 7.17
N VAL A 210 -6.26 -16.33 7.63
CA VAL A 210 -6.39 -15.08 6.87
C VAL A 210 -5.00 -14.62 6.45
N VAL A 211 -4.76 -14.55 5.15
CA VAL A 211 -3.51 -14.00 4.60
C VAL A 211 -3.75 -12.53 4.24
N MET A 212 -2.98 -11.61 4.82
CA MET A 212 -3.21 -10.18 4.58
C MET A 212 -2.74 -9.71 3.19
N TYR A 213 -1.70 -10.33 2.64
CA TYR A 213 -1.06 -9.91 1.39
C TYR A 213 -1.07 -11.05 0.37
N ARG A 214 -1.44 -10.78 -0.88
CA ARG A 214 -1.48 -11.73 -2.00
C ARG A 214 -0.11 -12.03 -2.60
N GLU A 215 0.87 -11.20 -2.29
CA GLU A 215 2.24 -11.26 -2.78
C GLU A 215 3.08 -12.27 -1.98
N PHE A 216 2.71 -12.58 -0.73
CA PHE A 216 3.43 -13.51 0.14
C PHE A 216 2.55 -14.06 1.28
N GLY A 217 2.96 -15.15 1.91
CA GLY A 217 2.26 -15.84 3.01
C GLY A 217 1.39 -17.02 2.57
N SER A 218 1.13 -17.14 1.26
CA SER A 218 0.34 -18.23 0.69
C SER A 218 1.02 -19.58 0.79
N ASP A 219 2.36 -19.64 0.71
CA ASP A 219 3.09 -20.91 0.77
C ASP A 219 2.91 -21.56 2.14
N LEU A 220 3.06 -20.78 3.21
CA LEU A 220 2.80 -21.27 4.56
C LEU A 220 1.32 -21.61 4.76
N ALA A 221 0.40 -20.76 4.31
CA ALA A 221 -1.04 -21.02 4.45
C ALA A 221 -1.45 -22.35 3.78
N THR A 222 -0.87 -22.66 2.61
CA THR A 222 -1.08 -23.91 1.89
C THR A 222 -0.61 -25.12 2.70
N VAL A 223 0.55 -25.01 3.37
CA VAL A 223 1.14 -26.08 4.19
C VAL A 223 0.31 -26.39 5.43
N LEU A 224 -0.29 -25.36 6.04
CA LEU A 224 -1.22 -25.55 7.17
C LEU A 224 -2.52 -26.26 6.75
N GLY A 225 -2.85 -26.24 5.45
CA GLY A 225 -3.96 -26.99 4.87
C GLY A 225 -5.32 -26.64 5.45
N ARG A 226 -5.52 -25.38 5.86
CA ARG A 226 -6.78 -24.83 6.39
C ARG A 226 -7.50 -24.02 5.30
N PRO A 227 -8.80 -23.73 5.43
CA PRO A 227 -9.45 -22.70 4.63
C PRO A 227 -8.67 -21.38 4.70
N VAL A 228 -8.37 -20.80 3.53
CA VAL A 228 -7.61 -19.55 3.41
C VAL A 228 -8.50 -18.46 2.84
N LEU A 229 -8.56 -17.33 3.53
CA LEU A 229 -9.15 -16.09 3.03
C LEU A 229 -8.07 -15.01 2.90
N TYR A 230 -8.28 -14.07 1.98
CA TYR A 230 -7.45 -12.87 1.90
C TYR A 230 -8.13 -11.71 2.60
N ALA A 231 -7.35 -10.78 3.16
CA ALA A 231 -7.89 -9.56 3.72
C ALA A 231 -8.64 -8.75 2.65
N PRO A 232 -9.86 -8.25 2.95
CA PRO A 232 -10.74 -7.69 1.94
C PRO A 232 -10.50 -6.19 1.70
N PHE A 233 -10.82 -5.71 0.49
CA PHE A 233 -10.89 -4.29 0.15
C PHE A 233 -12.31 -3.91 -0.27
N GLY A 234 -12.74 -2.69 0.02
CA GLY A 234 -14.05 -2.21 -0.43
C GLY A 234 -15.24 -2.77 0.37
N ILE A 235 -16.44 -2.59 -0.15
CA ILE A 235 -17.70 -2.84 0.55
C ILE A 235 -18.14 -4.29 0.34
N GLU A 236 -18.16 -4.74 -0.91
CA GLU A 236 -18.70 -6.05 -1.25
C GLU A 236 -17.75 -7.19 -0.90
N GLU A 237 -16.43 -7.04 -1.12
CA GLU A 237 -15.48 -8.07 -0.67
C GLU A 237 -15.44 -8.17 0.85
N THR A 238 -15.52 -7.05 1.58
CA THR A 238 -15.56 -7.06 3.05
C THR A 238 -16.83 -7.72 3.57
N ARG A 239 -17.98 -7.47 2.94
CA ARG A 239 -19.23 -8.18 3.23
C ARG A 239 -19.05 -9.70 3.08
N ARG A 240 -18.45 -10.14 1.97
CA ARG A 240 -18.21 -11.58 1.72
C ARG A 240 -17.23 -12.17 2.73
N PHE A 241 -16.16 -11.45 3.06
CA PHE A 241 -15.20 -11.87 4.07
C PHE A 241 -15.85 -12.10 5.44
N ILE A 242 -16.68 -11.16 5.93
CA ILE A 242 -17.40 -11.29 7.20
C ILE A 242 -18.28 -12.54 7.20
N LEU A 243 -19.09 -12.73 6.16
CA LEU A 243 -20.01 -13.87 6.07
C LEU A 243 -19.26 -15.20 5.94
N GLU A 244 -18.15 -15.22 5.22
CA GLU A 244 -17.36 -16.43 5.02
C GLU A 244 -16.58 -16.82 6.27
N ILE A 245 -16.04 -15.86 7.03
CA ILE A 245 -15.49 -16.13 8.37
C ILE A 245 -16.59 -16.70 9.28
N GLY A 246 -17.77 -16.08 9.31
CA GLY A 246 -18.91 -16.60 10.09
C GLY A 246 -19.24 -18.04 9.73
N ARG A 247 -19.38 -18.35 8.44
CA ARG A 247 -19.67 -19.70 7.93
C ARG A 247 -18.58 -20.71 8.26
N LEU A 248 -17.31 -20.35 8.09
CA LEU A 248 -16.19 -21.26 8.32
C LEU A 248 -15.96 -21.55 9.81
N THR A 249 -16.35 -20.62 10.68
CA THR A 249 -16.13 -20.71 12.14
C THR A 249 -17.38 -21.12 12.94
N GLY A 250 -18.52 -21.33 12.27
CA GLY A 250 -19.80 -21.64 12.91
C GLY A 250 -20.42 -20.46 13.67
N ASN A 251 -20.10 -19.23 13.26
CA ASN A 251 -20.57 -17.97 13.84
C ASN A 251 -21.43 -17.16 12.84
N GLU A 252 -22.27 -17.82 12.04
CA GLU A 252 -23.09 -17.17 11.02
C GLU A 252 -24.02 -16.09 11.59
N ASP A 253 -24.70 -16.38 12.71
CA ASP A 253 -25.64 -15.45 13.35
C ASP A 253 -24.92 -14.19 13.88
N PRO A 254 -23.84 -14.29 14.70
CA PRO A 254 -23.05 -13.13 15.09
C PRO A 254 -22.50 -12.34 13.90
N ALA A 255 -21.96 -13.00 12.88
CA ALA A 255 -21.43 -12.34 11.68
C ALA A 255 -22.51 -11.56 10.92
N ALA A 256 -23.72 -12.10 10.82
CA ALA A 256 -24.85 -11.42 10.20
C ALA A 256 -25.29 -10.19 11.00
N ILE A 257 -25.32 -10.28 12.33
CA ILE A 257 -25.63 -9.13 13.22
C ILE A 257 -24.56 -8.04 13.06
N PHE A 258 -23.28 -8.41 13.15
CA PHE A 258 -22.16 -7.48 12.98
C PHE A 258 -22.21 -6.78 11.63
N LEU A 259 -22.50 -7.49 10.54
CA LEU A 259 -22.66 -6.87 9.22
C LEU A 259 -23.81 -5.85 9.17
N GLN A 260 -24.90 -6.04 9.91
CA GLN A 260 -25.97 -5.03 10.01
C GLN A 260 -25.52 -3.81 10.81
N GLU A 261 -24.70 -4.00 11.85
CA GLU A 261 -24.10 -2.91 12.60
C GLU A 261 -23.14 -2.11 11.73
N GLU A 262 -22.27 -2.77 10.96
CA GLU A 262 -21.37 -2.13 9.99
C GLU A 262 -22.12 -1.21 9.02
N LYS A 263 -23.26 -1.67 8.51
CA LYS A 263 -24.12 -0.87 7.61
C LYS A 263 -24.71 0.36 8.29
N ARG A 264 -25.00 0.28 9.58
CA ARG A 264 -25.62 1.35 10.38
C ARG A 264 -24.61 2.31 10.99
N SER A 265 -23.35 1.90 11.11
CA SER A 265 -22.25 2.69 11.69
C SER A 265 -21.18 3.01 10.66
N ILE A 266 -20.22 2.11 10.42
CA ILE A 266 -19.02 2.34 9.60
C ILE A 266 -19.37 2.79 8.18
N LEU A 267 -20.32 2.11 7.52
CA LEU A 267 -20.71 2.42 6.13
C LEU A 267 -21.73 3.56 6.01
N LYS A 268 -22.24 4.10 7.13
CA LYS A 268 -23.24 5.17 7.10
C LYS A 268 -22.77 6.42 6.32
N PRO A 269 -21.51 6.89 6.45
CA PRO A 269 -21.02 8.02 5.65
C PRO A 269 -20.99 7.74 4.15
N VAL A 270 -20.69 6.49 3.73
CA VAL A 270 -20.72 6.10 2.31
C VAL A 270 -22.14 6.22 1.76
N TRP A 271 -23.12 5.74 2.53
CA TRP A 271 -24.53 5.89 2.17
C TRP A 271 -24.96 7.35 2.08
N ASP A 272 -24.49 8.20 2.98
CA ASP A 272 -24.82 9.63 2.98
C ASP A 272 -24.21 10.35 1.76
N LEU A 273 -22.96 10.01 1.38
CA LEU A 273 -22.34 10.48 0.15
C LEU A 273 -23.08 9.99 -1.10
N TRP A 274 -23.53 8.74 -1.09
CA TRP A 274 -24.24 8.14 -2.22
C TRP A 274 -25.61 8.79 -2.47
N ARG A 275 -26.28 9.28 -1.42
CA ARG A 275 -27.57 9.99 -1.57
C ARG A 275 -27.41 11.47 -1.88
N GLY A 276 -26.19 12.00 -1.76
CA GLY A 276 -25.88 13.37 -2.12
C GLY A 276 -25.44 13.52 -3.58
N PRO A 277 -25.11 14.74 -4.00
CA PRO A 277 -24.62 15.01 -5.36
C PRO A 277 -23.27 14.35 -5.66
N GLN A 278 -22.54 13.88 -4.64
CA GLN A 278 -21.22 13.27 -4.79
C GLN A 278 -21.25 11.94 -5.55
N ALA A 279 -22.38 11.22 -5.51
CA ALA A 279 -22.55 9.99 -6.28
C ALA A 279 -22.37 10.22 -7.80
N GLU A 280 -22.76 11.39 -8.30
CA GLU A 280 -22.57 11.76 -9.71
C GLU A 280 -21.11 12.02 -10.07
N TRP A 281 -20.24 12.24 -9.08
CA TRP A 281 -18.81 12.48 -9.32
C TRP A 281 -18.05 11.19 -9.63
N PHE A 282 -18.37 10.08 -8.95
CA PHE A 282 -17.57 8.86 -9.03
C PHE A 282 -17.38 8.36 -10.48
N PRO A 283 -18.39 8.29 -11.35
CA PRO A 283 -18.21 7.86 -12.74
C PRO A 283 -17.28 8.77 -13.58
N THR A 284 -17.03 9.99 -13.12
CA THR A 284 -16.15 10.97 -13.78
C THR A 284 -14.72 10.94 -13.25
N VAL A 285 -14.49 10.29 -12.11
CA VAL A 285 -13.16 10.18 -11.50
C VAL A 285 -12.32 9.21 -12.31
N ARG A 286 -11.14 9.67 -12.73
CA ARG A 286 -10.15 8.85 -13.46
C ARG A 286 -8.95 8.62 -12.57
N PHE A 287 -8.60 7.36 -12.30
CA PHE A 287 -7.50 7.03 -11.38
C PHE A 287 -6.55 6.00 -11.97
N GLY A 288 -5.32 5.96 -11.46
CA GLY A 288 -4.34 4.91 -11.70
C GLY A 288 -3.82 4.35 -10.38
N VAL A 289 -3.34 3.10 -10.39
CA VAL A 289 -2.77 2.43 -9.22
C VAL A 289 -1.42 1.78 -9.55
N THR A 290 -0.43 2.01 -8.68
CA THR A 290 0.92 1.44 -8.73
C THR A 290 1.32 0.99 -7.33
N ALA A 291 1.00 -0.25 -6.99
CA ALA A 291 1.22 -0.77 -5.64
C ALA A 291 1.56 -2.27 -5.68
N GLY A 292 1.79 -2.87 -4.50
CA GLY A 292 1.78 -4.33 -4.40
C GLY A 292 0.45 -4.91 -4.88
N LYS A 293 0.48 -6.11 -5.47
CA LYS A 293 -0.66 -6.91 -5.95
C LYS A 293 -1.95 -6.77 -5.13
N SER A 294 -1.88 -6.83 -3.81
CA SER A 294 -3.03 -6.73 -2.90
C SER A 294 -3.72 -5.39 -3.02
N TYR A 295 -2.94 -4.32 -2.95
CA TYR A 295 -3.42 -2.96 -3.03
C TYR A 295 -3.85 -2.62 -4.46
N ALA A 296 -3.07 -3.02 -5.47
CA ALA A 296 -3.41 -2.83 -6.88
C ALA A 296 -4.77 -3.46 -7.22
N LEU A 297 -4.96 -4.74 -6.88
CA LEU A 297 -6.21 -5.45 -7.12
C LEU A 297 -7.37 -4.92 -6.27
N GLY A 298 -7.11 -4.62 -4.99
CA GLY A 298 -8.11 -4.15 -4.04
C GLY A 298 -8.65 -2.77 -4.39
N LEU A 299 -7.77 -1.82 -4.69
CA LEU A 299 -8.15 -0.47 -5.12
C LEU A 299 -8.87 -0.48 -6.47
N GLU A 300 -8.38 -1.26 -7.45
CA GLU A 300 -9.06 -1.40 -8.74
C GLU A 300 -10.46 -1.98 -8.54
N THR A 301 -10.58 -3.08 -7.81
CA THR A 301 -11.87 -3.76 -7.60
C THR A 301 -12.86 -2.85 -6.88
N PHE A 302 -12.45 -2.22 -5.79
CA PHE A 302 -13.34 -1.34 -5.04
C PHE A 302 -13.71 -0.07 -5.85
N LEU A 303 -12.72 0.72 -6.27
CA LEU A 303 -13.01 2.03 -6.87
C LEU A 303 -13.64 1.90 -8.27
N SER A 304 -13.22 0.91 -9.07
CA SER A 304 -13.75 0.70 -10.41
C SER A 304 -15.05 -0.10 -10.39
N LYS A 305 -15.03 -1.32 -9.82
CA LYS A 305 -16.15 -2.27 -9.98
C LYS A 305 -17.29 -2.00 -9.01
N GLU A 306 -17.01 -1.49 -7.81
CA GLU A 306 -18.06 -1.17 -6.82
C GLU A 306 -18.51 0.29 -6.92
N MET A 307 -17.57 1.24 -7.04
CA MET A 307 -17.87 2.68 -7.02
C MET A 307 -18.04 3.31 -8.41
N GLY A 308 -17.73 2.58 -9.50
CA GLY A 308 -17.94 3.02 -10.88
C GLY A 308 -16.93 4.03 -11.41
N MET A 309 -15.80 4.25 -10.72
CA MET A 309 -14.74 5.15 -11.18
C MET A 309 -13.97 4.55 -12.37
N GLN A 310 -13.32 5.40 -13.16
CA GLN A 310 -12.58 4.96 -14.33
C GLN A 310 -11.13 4.61 -13.97
N CYS A 311 -10.83 3.33 -13.85
CA CYS A 311 -9.46 2.85 -13.70
C CYS A 311 -8.73 2.95 -15.06
N LEU A 312 -7.70 3.78 -15.13
CA LEU A 312 -6.88 3.95 -16.34
C LEU A 312 -5.83 2.86 -16.47
N PHE A 313 -5.26 2.44 -15.33
CA PHE A 313 -4.30 1.35 -15.19
C PHE A 313 -4.24 0.93 -13.71
N SER A 314 -3.91 -0.34 -13.46
CA SER A 314 -3.61 -0.88 -12.13
C SER A 314 -2.48 -1.90 -12.26
N HIS A 315 -1.35 -1.62 -11.61
CA HIS A 315 -0.10 -2.34 -11.83
C HIS A 315 0.45 -2.92 -10.53
N ASP A 316 0.82 -4.21 -10.57
CA ASP A 316 1.67 -4.84 -9.56
C ASP A 316 3.11 -4.39 -9.79
N THR A 317 3.63 -3.62 -8.84
CA THR A 317 4.94 -2.99 -8.96
C THR A 317 6.10 -3.98 -9.07
N THR A 318 5.90 -5.22 -8.63
CA THR A 318 6.93 -6.28 -8.72
C THR A 318 7.18 -6.73 -10.15
N GLU A 319 6.15 -6.70 -11.00
CA GLU A 319 6.20 -7.21 -12.38
C GLU A 319 6.30 -6.07 -13.41
N THR A 320 6.07 -4.83 -12.98
CA THR A 320 5.93 -3.67 -13.87
C THR A 320 7.27 -3.08 -14.29
N ASP A 321 7.41 -2.75 -15.58
CA ASP A 321 8.52 -1.94 -16.08
C ASP A 321 8.28 -0.46 -15.78
N ASN A 322 9.07 0.10 -14.87
CA ASN A 322 8.93 1.49 -14.41
C ASN A 322 9.15 2.52 -15.54
N THR A 323 9.87 2.18 -16.62
CA THR A 323 10.01 3.07 -17.79
C THR A 323 8.69 3.17 -18.56
N LEU A 324 8.06 2.01 -18.81
CA LEU A 324 6.76 1.96 -19.50
C LEU A 324 5.65 2.61 -18.66
N LEU A 325 5.69 2.42 -17.34
CA LEU A 325 4.76 3.05 -16.41
C LEU A 325 4.83 4.57 -16.48
N ARG A 326 6.05 5.14 -16.53
CA ARG A 326 6.24 6.59 -16.66
C ARG A 326 5.62 7.13 -17.94
N ASP A 327 5.83 6.44 -19.07
CA ASP A 327 5.25 6.82 -20.36
C ASP A 327 3.71 6.71 -20.33
N GLU A 328 3.17 5.70 -19.66
CA GLU A 328 1.73 5.53 -19.47
C GLU A 328 1.13 6.65 -18.59
N ILE A 329 1.79 7.02 -17.48
CA ILE A 329 1.37 8.15 -16.64
C ILE A 329 1.32 9.44 -17.47
N MET A 330 2.35 9.69 -18.28
CA MET A 330 2.40 10.83 -19.19
C MET A 330 1.25 10.82 -20.20
N ALA A 331 0.94 9.67 -20.79
CA ALA A 331 -0.10 9.55 -21.81
C ALA A 331 -1.53 9.63 -21.23
N LYS A 332 -1.76 9.04 -20.05
CA LYS A 332 -3.10 8.86 -19.47
C LYS A 332 -3.54 10.01 -18.56
N GLN A 333 -2.57 10.64 -17.87
CA GLN A 333 -2.77 11.75 -16.92
C GLN A 333 -3.96 11.51 -15.97
N PRO A 334 -3.86 10.56 -15.03
CA PRO A 334 -4.95 10.29 -14.09
C PRO A 334 -5.23 11.51 -13.21
N GLN A 335 -6.48 11.67 -12.77
CA GLN A 335 -6.83 12.70 -11.77
C GLN A 335 -6.29 12.32 -10.38
N PHE A 336 -6.33 11.02 -10.06
CA PHE A 336 -5.79 10.45 -8.83
C PHE A 336 -4.77 9.36 -9.16
N LEU A 337 -3.60 9.39 -8.52
CA LEU A 337 -2.64 8.30 -8.61
C LEU A 337 -2.38 7.75 -7.22
N PHE A 338 -2.78 6.50 -7.02
CA PHE A 338 -2.44 5.70 -5.85
C PHE A 338 -1.08 5.05 -6.09
N GLY A 339 -0.03 5.47 -5.39
CA GLY A 339 1.32 5.02 -5.76
C GLY A 339 2.40 5.18 -4.70
N ARG A 340 3.64 5.07 -5.18
CA ARG A 340 4.90 5.11 -4.43
C ARG A 340 5.66 6.40 -4.72
N MET A 341 6.81 6.58 -4.07
CA MET A 341 7.63 7.78 -4.29
C MET A 341 8.15 7.90 -5.72
N ALA A 342 8.54 6.80 -6.39
CA ALA A 342 8.94 6.84 -7.80
C ALA A 342 7.84 7.45 -8.68
N ASP A 343 6.59 7.01 -8.47
CA ASP A 343 5.44 7.48 -9.22
C ASP A 343 5.15 8.97 -8.95
N LYS A 344 5.34 9.41 -7.69
CA LYS A 344 5.27 10.83 -7.31
C LYS A 344 6.36 11.68 -7.98
N ILE A 345 7.56 11.14 -8.13
CA ILE A 345 8.66 11.80 -8.85
C ILE A 345 8.29 11.95 -10.32
N TYR A 346 7.73 10.92 -10.96
CA TYR A 346 7.30 11.02 -12.35
C TYR A 346 6.22 12.09 -12.55
N LEU A 347 5.23 12.16 -11.65
CA LEU A 347 4.23 13.23 -11.69
C LEU A 347 4.86 14.63 -11.56
N ALA A 348 5.88 14.78 -10.70
CA ALA A 348 6.59 16.05 -10.54
C ALA A 348 7.40 16.43 -11.79
N GLU A 349 8.10 15.47 -12.40
CA GLU A 349 8.84 15.69 -13.67
C GLU A 349 7.92 16.10 -14.82
N LEU A 350 6.66 15.64 -14.79
CA LEU A 350 5.64 15.95 -15.79
C LEU A 350 4.83 17.23 -15.48
N GLU A 351 5.08 17.88 -14.33
CA GLU A 351 4.24 18.96 -13.79
C GLU A 351 2.73 18.59 -13.77
N ALA A 352 2.45 17.30 -13.53
CA ALA A 352 1.10 16.77 -13.62
C ALA A 352 0.20 17.33 -12.52
N LYS A 353 -1.05 17.66 -12.86
CA LYS A 353 -2.08 18.15 -11.90
C LYS A 353 -2.79 17.01 -11.16
N THR A 354 -2.16 15.85 -11.10
CA THR A 354 -2.69 14.63 -10.46
C THR A 354 -2.62 14.74 -8.94
N ARG A 355 -3.69 14.37 -8.25
CA ARG A 355 -3.68 14.16 -6.81
C ARG A 355 -3.01 12.84 -6.48
N PHE A 356 -1.83 12.90 -5.88
CA PHE A 356 -1.11 11.72 -5.42
C PHE A 356 -1.62 11.25 -4.06
N ILE A 357 -1.98 9.98 -3.96
CA ILE A 357 -2.34 9.30 -2.70
C ILE A 357 -1.31 8.18 -2.48
N PRO A 358 -0.55 8.18 -1.37
CA PRO A 358 0.39 7.10 -1.10
C PRO A 358 -0.35 5.76 -0.92
N ALA A 359 0.11 4.73 -1.62
CA ALA A 359 -0.48 3.38 -1.61
C ALA A 359 0.56 2.24 -1.62
N GLY A 360 1.84 2.56 -1.45
CA GLY A 360 2.91 1.57 -1.42
C GLY A 360 4.27 2.15 -1.05
N PHE A 361 5.21 1.27 -0.73
CA PHE A 361 6.63 1.60 -0.59
C PHE A 361 7.40 1.36 -1.89
N PRO A 362 8.55 2.02 -2.10
CA PRO A 362 9.23 2.96 -1.20
C PRO A 362 8.60 4.37 -1.17
N GLY A 363 8.68 5.06 -0.02
CA GLY A 363 8.30 6.47 0.12
C GLY A 363 8.27 7.00 1.56
N PRO A 364 8.67 8.26 1.82
CA PRO A 364 8.75 8.82 3.16
C PRO A 364 7.35 9.23 3.66
N ILE A 365 6.67 8.34 4.37
CA ILE A 365 5.34 8.56 4.91
C ILE A 365 5.19 8.01 6.33
N VAL A 366 4.53 8.76 7.21
CA VAL A 366 4.24 8.35 8.58
C VAL A 366 2.78 7.89 8.68
N ARG A 367 2.51 6.62 9.00
CA ARG A 367 1.19 5.96 9.02
C ARG A 367 0.97 4.88 10.12
N ARG A 368 1.60 4.96 11.29
CA ARG A 368 1.30 4.07 12.43
C ARG A 368 -0.02 4.40 13.13
N ALA A 369 -0.52 5.61 12.97
CA ALA A 369 -1.81 5.99 13.53
C ALA A 369 -2.90 5.11 12.91
N LEU A 370 -3.74 4.55 13.77
CA LEU A 370 -4.92 3.80 13.34
C LEU A 370 -5.97 4.77 12.76
N GLY A 371 -6.84 4.27 11.89
CA GLY A 371 -7.93 5.05 11.30
C GLY A 371 -7.72 5.47 9.85
N THR A 372 -6.63 5.04 9.21
CA THR A 372 -6.43 5.19 7.77
C THR A 372 -6.25 3.84 7.03
N PRO A 373 -7.03 2.78 7.33
CA PRO A 373 -6.87 1.50 6.65
C PRO A 373 -7.23 1.63 5.16
N PHE A 374 -6.72 0.72 4.34
CA PHE A 374 -7.18 0.49 2.97
C PHE A 374 -8.07 -0.76 2.92
N MET A 375 -7.80 -1.72 3.79
CA MET A 375 -8.59 -2.94 3.93
C MET A 375 -9.89 -2.67 4.72
N GLY A 376 -10.90 -3.51 4.51
CA GLY A 376 -12.15 -3.50 5.27
C GLY A 376 -13.11 -2.36 4.95
N HIS A 377 -14.23 -2.31 5.69
CA HIS A 377 -15.24 -1.27 5.52
C HIS A 377 -14.71 0.09 5.97
N SER A 378 -13.91 0.15 7.04
CA SER A 378 -13.26 1.40 7.46
C SER A 378 -12.35 1.93 6.35
N GLY A 379 -11.68 1.04 5.60
CA GLY A 379 -10.82 1.44 4.50
C GLY A 379 -11.59 1.95 3.28
N ALA A 380 -12.74 1.31 2.97
CA ALA A 380 -13.66 1.83 1.97
C ALA A 380 -14.12 3.27 2.29
N VAL A 381 -14.46 3.54 3.55
CA VAL A 381 -14.88 4.87 4.02
C VAL A 381 -13.73 5.87 3.90
N TRP A 382 -12.54 5.52 4.40
CA TRP A 382 -11.37 6.40 4.39
C TRP A 382 -10.95 6.77 2.96
N LEU A 383 -10.88 5.79 2.05
CA LEU A 383 -10.55 6.02 0.64
C LEU A 383 -11.53 6.98 -0.04
N LEU A 384 -12.83 6.79 0.19
CA LEU A 384 -13.85 7.68 -0.37
C LEU A 384 -13.77 9.08 0.23
N GLN A 385 -13.47 9.22 1.51
CA GLN A 385 -13.24 10.52 2.14
C GLN A 385 -12.05 11.24 1.50
N GLU A 386 -10.93 10.55 1.29
CA GLU A 386 -9.75 11.15 0.64
C GLU A 386 -10.06 11.65 -0.77
N ILE A 387 -10.79 10.86 -1.56
CA ILE A 387 -11.19 11.23 -2.92
C ILE A 387 -12.14 12.42 -2.88
N VAL A 388 -13.21 12.34 -2.11
CA VAL A 388 -14.25 13.38 -2.04
C VAL A 388 -13.68 14.70 -1.51
N ASN A 389 -12.87 14.67 -0.44
CA ASN A 389 -12.22 15.86 0.09
C ASN A 389 -11.28 16.49 -0.96
N SER A 390 -10.52 15.68 -1.69
CA SER A 390 -9.67 16.17 -2.77
C SER A 390 -10.46 16.80 -3.92
N LEU A 391 -11.65 16.27 -4.24
CA LEU A 391 -12.55 16.88 -5.24
C LEU A 391 -13.11 18.22 -4.75
N TYR A 392 -13.45 18.34 -3.46
CA TYR A 392 -13.85 19.62 -2.86
C TYR A 392 -12.72 20.64 -2.86
N ASP A 393 -11.49 20.23 -2.59
CA ASP A 393 -10.33 21.12 -2.69
C ASP A 393 -10.10 21.57 -4.14
N MET A 394 -10.29 20.67 -5.12
CA MET A 394 -10.20 21.03 -6.54
C MET A 394 -11.26 22.06 -6.93
N LEU A 395 -12.47 21.94 -6.38
CA LEU A 395 -13.56 22.91 -6.53
C LEU A 395 -13.18 24.32 -6.05
N PHE A 396 -12.37 24.43 -4.99
CA PHE A 396 -11.93 25.71 -4.46
C PHE A 396 -11.20 26.56 -5.52
N ASN A 397 -10.46 25.92 -6.43
CA ASN A 397 -9.76 26.60 -7.52
C ASN A 397 -10.71 27.26 -8.55
N PHE A 398 -11.98 26.86 -8.54
CA PHE A 398 -13.02 27.40 -9.41
C PHE A 398 -13.90 28.45 -8.75
N LEU A 399 -13.71 28.70 -7.45
CA LEU A 399 -14.44 29.76 -6.77
C LEU A 399 -13.95 31.13 -7.26
N PRO A 400 -14.86 32.11 -7.45
CA PRO A 400 -14.48 33.47 -7.80
C PRO A 400 -13.84 34.17 -6.59
N ILE A 401 -12.57 33.85 -6.33
CA ILE A 401 -11.80 34.49 -5.26
C ILE A 401 -11.28 35.82 -5.80
N GLN A 402 -11.72 36.93 -5.21
CA GLN A 402 -11.13 38.24 -5.47
C GLN A 402 -9.68 38.24 -4.98
N LYS A 403 -8.72 38.11 -5.90
CA LYS A 403 -7.32 38.37 -5.60
C LYS A 403 -7.20 39.86 -5.28
N ARG A 404 -6.54 40.20 -4.15
CA ARG A 404 -6.29 41.59 -3.70
C ARG A 404 -5.61 42.50 -4.73
N THR A 405 -5.06 41.93 -5.81
CA THR A 405 -4.35 42.62 -6.89
C THR A 405 -5.17 42.77 -8.18
N GLY A 406 -6.40 42.28 -8.24
CA GLY A 406 -7.27 42.50 -9.41
C GLY A 406 -7.80 43.92 -9.40
N GLU A 407 -7.43 44.71 -10.41
CA GLU A 407 -8.10 45.98 -10.72
C GLU A 407 -9.61 45.81 -10.59
N THR A 408 -10.26 46.75 -9.89
CA THR A 408 -11.72 46.83 -9.80
C THR A 408 -12.29 46.87 -11.21
N GLU A 409 -12.79 45.73 -11.70
CA GLU A 409 -13.48 45.67 -12.98
C GLU A 409 -14.75 46.52 -12.89
N GLU A 410 -14.88 47.50 -13.78
CA GLU A 410 -16.09 48.30 -13.91
C GLU A 410 -17.31 47.40 -14.21
N PRO A 411 -18.52 47.75 -13.72
CA PRO A 411 -19.72 46.97 -14.00
C PRO A 411 -19.96 46.86 -15.51
N SER A 412 -19.79 45.67 -16.06
CA SER A 412 -19.91 45.46 -17.50
C SER A 412 -21.36 45.61 -17.97
N ILE A 413 -21.56 46.40 -19.02
CA ILE A 413 -22.82 46.44 -19.78
C ILE A 413 -23.09 45.04 -20.35
N LYS A 414 -24.32 44.55 -20.18
CA LYS A 414 -24.78 43.24 -20.67
C LYS A 414 -24.63 43.22 -22.21
N MET A 415 -23.87 42.28 -22.75
CA MET A 415 -23.72 42.08 -24.21
C MET A 415 -24.75 41.07 -24.72
N ASP A 416 -25.22 41.29 -25.94
CA ASP A 416 -26.13 40.35 -26.61
C ASP A 416 -25.36 39.14 -27.15
N TRP A 417 -26.02 37.98 -27.15
CA TRP A 417 -25.47 36.71 -27.63
C TRP A 417 -26.32 36.18 -28.77
N SER A 418 -25.68 35.62 -29.80
CA SER A 418 -26.41 34.87 -30.83
C SER A 418 -26.86 33.51 -30.29
N SER A 419 -27.99 32.99 -30.78
CA SER A 419 -28.54 31.71 -30.31
C SER A 419 -27.58 30.53 -30.56
N GLU A 420 -26.82 30.60 -31.64
CA GLU A 420 -25.81 29.63 -32.03
C GLU A 420 -24.57 29.71 -31.12
N ALA A 421 -24.21 30.92 -30.66
CA ALA A 421 -23.10 31.13 -29.73
C ALA A 421 -23.44 30.58 -28.34
N GLU A 422 -24.68 30.76 -27.86
CA GLU A 422 -25.14 30.15 -26.60
C GLU A 422 -25.14 28.62 -26.67
N SER A 423 -25.60 28.04 -27.79
CA SER A 423 -25.58 26.59 -28.00
C SER A 423 -24.15 26.04 -27.97
N LEU A 424 -23.20 26.71 -28.65
CA LEU A 424 -21.79 26.30 -28.66
C LEU A 424 -21.15 26.42 -27.27
N LEU A 425 -21.43 27.51 -26.53
CA LEU A 425 -20.96 27.66 -25.16
C LEU A 425 -21.46 26.51 -24.27
N ASN A 426 -22.74 26.15 -24.38
CA ASN A 426 -23.31 25.02 -23.64
C ASN A 426 -22.66 23.68 -24.01
N GLU A 427 -22.33 23.45 -25.28
CA GLU A 427 -21.57 22.25 -25.69
C GLU A 427 -20.14 22.23 -25.12
N MET A 428 -19.44 23.38 -25.12
CA MET A 428 -18.11 23.49 -24.54
C MET A 428 -18.14 23.24 -23.02
N VAL A 429 -19.14 23.79 -22.33
CA VAL A 429 -19.34 23.58 -20.89
C VAL A 429 -19.65 22.12 -20.59
N LYS A 430 -20.51 21.45 -21.37
CA LYS A 430 -20.83 20.03 -21.18
C LYS A 430 -19.61 19.10 -21.27
N LYS A 431 -18.56 19.50 -21.99
CA LYS A 431 -17.30 18.76 -22.10
C LYS A 431 -16.40 18.92 -20.87
N ALA A 432 -16.60 19.96 -20.06
CA ALA A 432 -15.87 20.15 -18.81
C ALA A 432 -16.40 19.18 -17.72
N PRO A 433 -15.56 18.80 -16.75
CA PRO A 433 -16.00 18.01 -15.59
C PRO A 433 -17.22 18.66 -14.93
N PHE A 434 -18.24 17.87 -14.58
CA PHE A 434 -19.51 18.37 -14.04
C PHE A 434 -19.31 19.41 -12.92
N ILE A 435 -18.34 19.15 -12.06
CA ILE A 435 -17.98 19.96 -10.89
C ILE A 435 -17.55 21.40 -11.26
N SER A 436 -16.96 21.62 -12.43
CA SER A 436 -16.48 22.92 -12.89
C SER A 436 -17.38 23.55 -13.95
N GLN A 437 -18.47 22.90 -14.38
CA GLN A 437 -19.28 23.40 -15.50
C GLN A 437 -19.84 24.81 -15.26
N ILE A 438 -20.31 25.11 -14.05
CA ILE A 438 -20.88 26.42 -13.71
C ILE A 438 -19.81 27.52 -13.74
N SER A 439 -18.67 27.28 -13.09
CA SER A 439 -17.56 28.24 -13.00
C SER A 439 -16.87 28.43 -14.35
N PHE A 440 -16.57 27.32 -15.05
CA PHE A 440 -16.00 27.31 -16.38
C PHE A 440 -16.93 28.01 -17.40
N GLY A 441 -18.24 27.77 -17.32
CA GLY A 441 -19.22 28.46 -18.15
C GLY A 441 -19.24 29.97 -17.90
N ARG A 442 -19.17 30.40 -16.64
CA ARG A 442 -19.05 31.83 -16.30
C ARG A 442 -17.74 32.45 -16.80
N GLU A 443 -16.62 31.73 -16.66
CA GLU A 443 -15.31 32.20 -17.12
C GLU A 443 -15.25 32.33 -18.65
N LEU A 444 -15.72 31.30 -19.39
CA LEU A 444 -15.81 31.33 -20.85
C LEU A 444 -16.72 32.46 -21.32
N LYS A 445 -17.88 32.63 -20.68
CA LYS A 445 -18.80 33.75 -20.97
C LYS A 445 -18.10 35.10 -20.79
N LYS A 446 -17.42 35.30 -19.66
CA LYS A 446 -16.69 36.53 -19.36
C LYS A 446 -15.55 36.80 -20.35
N LYS A 447 -14.78 35.77 -20.70
CA LYS A 447 -13.70 35.87 -21.70
C LYS A 447 -14.26 36.23 -23.09
N ALA A 448 -15.38 35.63 -23.49
CA ALA A 448 -16.03 35.91 -24.78
C ALA A 448 -16.56 37.34 -24.87
N GLU A 449 -17.22 37.83 -23.82
CA GLU A 449 -17.68 39.22 -23.75
C GLU A 449 -16.50 40.21 -23.74
N ASN A 450 -15.41 39.90 -23.03
CA ASN A 450 -14.20 40.73 -23.03
C ASN A 450 -13.52 40.75 -24.41
N LEU A 451 -13.47 39.62 -25.12
CA LEU A 451 -12.89 39.54 -26.47
C LEU A 451 -13.74 40.31 -27.49
N ALA A 452 -15.07 40.18 -27.42
CA ALA A 452 -15.99 40.93 -28.26
C ALA A 452 -15.80 42.44 -28.07
N ARG A 453 -15.67 42.93 -26.82
CA ARG A 453 -15.36 44.34 -26.54
C ARG A 453 -14.03 44.79 -27.12
N LYS A 454 -12.96 43.99 -26.93
CA LYS A 454 -11.63 44.30 -27.48
C LYS A 454 -11.61 44.38 -29.00
N THR A 455 -12.49 43.65 -29.67
CA THR A 455 -12.61 43.62 -31.14
C THR A 455 -13.67 44.59 -31.67
N GLY A 456 -14.37 45.32 -30.81
CA GLY A 456 -15.38 46.31 -31.19
C GLY A 456 -16.73 45.72 -31.61
N GLU A 457 -16.96 44.43 -31.36
CA GLU A 457 -18.18 43.72 -31.70
C GLU A 457 -19.31 44.04 -30.71
N LYS A 458 -20.54 44.17 -31.21
CA LYS A 458 -21.72 44.49 -30.37
C LYS A 458 -22.36 43.27 -29.72
N SER A 459 -22.08 42.08 -30.24
CA SER A 459 -22.63 40.81 -29.75
C SER A 459 -21.61 39.68 -29.82
N VAL A 460 -21.75 38.68 -28.95
CA VAL A 460 -20.93 37.47 -29.00
C VAL A 460 -21.47 36.52 -30.08
N THR A 461 -20.63 36.21 -31.06
CA THR A 461 -20.93 35.28 -32.17
C THR A 461 -20.15 33.96 -32.04
N VAL A 462 -20.56 32.95 -32.81
CA VAL A 462 -19.87 31.65 -32.89
C VAL A 462 -18.40 31.79 -33.29
N GLU A 463 -18.09 32.71 -34.19
CA GLU A 463 -16.72 32.95 -34.68
C GLU A 463 -15.80 33.48 -33.57
N LEU A 464 -16.34 34.31 -32.68
CA LEU A 464 -15.63 34.79 -31.49
C LEU A 464 -15.32 33.64 -30.52
N LEU A 465 -16.28 32.75 -30.26
CA LEU A 465 -16.07 31.57 -29.42
C LEU A 465 -15.03 30.61 -30.02
N ARG A 466 -15.06 30.40 -31.35
CA ARG A 466 -14.08 29.56 -32.05
C ARG A 466 -12.67 30.13 -32.06
N LYS A 467 -12.50 31.45 -31.88
CA LYS A 467 -11.19 32.08 -31.70
C LYS A 467 -10.61 31.88 -30.30
N MET A 468 -11.43 31.44 -29.34
CA MET A 468 -11.02 31.22 -27.94
C MET A 468 -10.72 29.77 -27.59
N SER A 469 -11.32 28.83 -28.32
CA SER A 469 -11.01 27.40 -28.29
C SER A 469 -9.71 27.11 -29.00
#